data_AF-A0A1Q3SP71-F1
#
_entry.id   AF-A0A1Q3SP71-F1
#
_cell.length_a   1.000
_cell.length_b   1.000
_cell.length_c   1.000
_cell.angle_alpha   90.00
_cell.angle_beta   90.00
_cell.angle_gamma   90.00
#
_symmetry.space_group_name_H-M   'P 1'
#
loop_
_entity.id
_entity.type
_entity.pdbx_description
1 polymer ?
#
loop_
_entity_poly.entity_id
_entity_poly.type
_entity_poly.pdbx_seq_one_letter_code
_entity_poly.pdbx_strand_id
1 'polypeptide(L)'
;MTKLLEIGWEEWIALPELKLPAIRAKVDTGAKTSALHAFMVEKIVEDGQTKVHFGIHPIPQRPEVEVYCKAPLVDEREIISSNGQSELRYVIQTVAQFGKKKWPIEITLTDRETMAYRMLIGRSAMKGKLLVVPEKSFTLGALSHSVYDDAPKRHKKSLKICILSTAKHSYTKERLAGVAESRGHKVEVINTLRCYVDISSNKPTIHYQGKPLKRFDTIIPRISESITFYGVAILRQFETLGVFSLNSSAAISHSRDRLLAHQLLGRAGITMPTTAFAHYPGDTKDMIKIVGGTPLVIKLLDGQGQGVVLAETHKAAEAVIQAFRGLRANFIAQEYVKESNSKDIRCIVVGNKVVASVQKTYSEHDLGSAEKLKVVKTTLVEKKLAIKAARVLGLKFAAVNFLRTKEGPILIDVKASPGLRAIELATGLDIATMVIEYLEGHARPRLPKRIIGYHI
;
A
#
# COMPACT_ATOMS: atom_id res chain seq x y z
N MET A 1 23.37 43.43 0.34
CA MET A 1 22.89 42.05 0.10
C MET A 1 21.84 41.71 1.14
N THR A 2 20.66 41.22 0.74
CA THR A 2 19.61 40.81 1.67
C THR A 2 20.09 39.58 2.46
N LYS A 3 20.14 39.65 3.79
CA LYS A 3 20.59 38.54 4.63
C LYS A 3 19.66 37.33 4.44
N LEU A 4 20.22 36.22 3.93
CA LEU A 4 19.52 34.94 3.78
C LEU A 4 19.08 34.44 5.17
N LEU A 5 17.91 33.80 5.23
CA LEU A 5 17.41 33.19 6.45
C LEU A 5 18.00 31.78 6.57
N GLU A 6 18.68 31.52 7.68
CA GLU A 6 19.24 30.18 7.97
C GLU A 6 18.13 29.21 8.39
N ILE A 7 18.11 28.04 7.76
CA ILE A 7 17.17 26.94 8.03
C ILE A 7 17.91 25.62 8.20
N GLY A 8 17.38 24.71 9.01
CA GLY A 8 17.84 23.34 9.13
C GLY A 8 17.41 22.43 7.98
N TRP A 9 17.73 21.14 8.07
CA TRP A 9 17.27 20.12 7.09
C TRP A 9 15.79 19.73 7.28
N GLU A 10 15.22 20.05 8.44
CA GLU A 10 13.83 19.84 8.81
C GLU A 10 13.30 21.12 9.50
N GLU A 11 12.14 21.61 9.08
CA GLU A 11 11.55 22.84 9.58
C GLU A 11 10.03 22.76 9.73
N TRP A 12 9.49 23.63 10.58
CA TRP A 12 8.05 23.90 10.61
C TRP A 12 7.70 25.06 9.69
N ILE A 13 6.70 24.84 8.83
CA ILE A 13 6.23 25.81 7.83
C ILE A 13 4.74 26.06 8.05
N ALA A 14 4.30 27.30 7.89
CA ALA A 14 2.86 27.61 7.83
C ALA A 14 2.45 27.93 6.38
N LEU A 15 1.27 27.45 5.97
CA LEU A 15 0.60 27.77 4.70
C LEU A 15 -0.77 28.38 5.05
N PRO A 16 -0.84 29.69 5.38
CA PRO A 16 -2.04 30.31 5.93
C PRO A 16 -3.26 30.23 5.01
N GLU A 17 -3.06 30.40 3.71
CA GLU A 17 -4.14 30.35 2.71
C GLU A 17 -4.75 28.94 2.58
N LEU A 18 -3.98 27.91 2.94
CA LEU A 18 -4.44 26.53 2.97
C LEU A 18 -4.97 26.11 4.35
N LYS A 19 -5.07 27.04 5.31
CA LYS A 19 -5.46 26.76 6.70
C LYS A 19 -4.54 25.74 7.39
N LEU A 20 -3.26 25.76 7.03
CA LEU A 20 -2.23 24.91 7.65
C LEU A 20 -1.31 25.77 8.51
N PRO A 21 -1.61 25.96 9.81
CA PRO A 21 -0.78 26.77 10.70
C PRO A 21 0.59 26.15 10.99
N ALA A 22 0.74 24.82 10.88
CA ALA A 22 2.02 24.15 11.10
C ALA A 22 2.12 22.82 10.34
N ILE A 23 3.01 22.73 9.35
CA ILE A 23 3.35 21.47 8.70
C ILE A 23 4.85 21.22 8.77
N ARG A 24 5.21 20.02 9.19
CA ARG A 24 6.60 19.60 9.27
C ARG A 24 7.12 19.25 7.88
N ALA A 25 8.10 20.00 7.42
CA ALA A 25 8.65 19.90 6.08
C ALA A 25 10.12 19.47 6.11
N LYS A 26 10.48 18.57 5.20
CA LYS A 26 11.89 18.26 4.94
C LYS A 26 12.42 19.21 3.87
N VAL A 27 13.57 19.82 4.11
CA VAL A 27 14.27 20.62 3.11
C VAL A 27 14.94 19.67 2.12
N ASP A 28 14.60 19.84 0.84
CA ASP A 28 15.05 18.96 -0.23
C ASP A 28 15.72 19.80 -1.34
N THR A 29 17.03 19.96 -1.21
CA THR A 29 17.85 20.65 -2.20
C THR A 29 17.95 19.88 -3.52
N GLY A 30 17.54 18.61 -3.57
CA GLY A 30 17.46 17.80 -4.79
C GLY A 30 16.18 18.08 -5.61
N ALA A 31 15.09 18.46 -4.96
CA ALA A 31 13.83 18.78 -5.61
C ALA A 31 13.81 20.20 -6.20
N LYS A 32 13.38 20.36 -7.46
CA LYS A 32 13.16 21.69 -8.08
C LYS A 32 12.00 22.41 -7.42
N THR A 33 10.83 21.76 -7.37
CA THR A 33 9.57 22.31 -6.85
C THR A 33 9.22 21.64 -5.52
N SER A 34 8.63 22.39 -4.61
CA SER A 34 8.10 21.87 -3.35
C SER A 34 6.97 20.85 -3.60
N ALA A 35 6.76 19.95 -2.65
CA ALA A 35 5.70 18.93 -2.73
C ALA A 35 4.91 18.89 -1.43
N LEU A 36 3.59 18.69 -1.55
CA LEU A 36 2.68 18.63 -0.41
C LEU A 36 1.77 17.39 -0.54
N HIS A 37 1.62 16.68 0.57
CA HIS A 37 0.65 15.61 0.69
C HIS A 37 -0.74 16.15 0.40
N ALA A 38 -1.44 15.51 -0.53
CA ALA A 38 -2.83 15.79 -0.79
C ALA A 38 -3.59 14.48 -1.05
N PHE A 39 -4.84 14.42 -0.60
CA PHE A 39 -5.81 13.38 -0.92
C PHE A 39 -7.07 14.01 -1.50
N MET A 40 -7.87 13.22 -2.23
CA MET A 40 -9.07 13.70 -2.94
C MET A 40 -8.81 14.97 -3.75
N VAL A 41 -7.76 14.92 -4.57
CA VAL A 41 -7.37 16.04 -5.41
C VAL A 41 -8.29 16.09 -6.62
N GLU A 42 -9.15 17.11 -6.68
CA GLU A 42 -10.19 17.28 -7.69
C GLU A 42 -10.06 18.66 -8.34
N LYS A 43 -9.98 18.67 -9.67
CA LYS A 43 -10.04 19.89 -10.48
C LYS A 43 -11.49 20.34 -10.58
N ILE A 44 -11.76 21.59 -10.23
CA ILE A 44 -13.08 22.22 -10.31
C ILE A 44 -12.99 23.51 -11.10
N VAL A 45 -14.09 23.88 -11.75
CA VAL A 45 -14.26 25.20 -12.39
C VAL A 45 -15.30 25.96 -11.59
N GLU A 46 -14.90 27.10 -11.05
CA GLU A 46 -15.78 27.96 -10.26
C GLU A 46 -15.50 29.41 -10.64
N ASP A 47 -16.56 30.15 -10.99
CA ASP A 47 -16.48 31.54 -11.46
C ASP A 47 -15.50 31.72 -12.64
N GLY A 48 -15.48 30.75 -13.57
CA GLY A 48 -14.58 30.77 -14.74
C GLY A 48 -13.11 30.48 -14.42
N GLN A 49 -12.75 30.27 -13.16
CA GLN A 49 -11.38 29.94 -12.74
C GLN A 49 -11.25 28.45 -12.44
N THR A 50 -10.16 27.86 -12.93
CA THR A 50 -9.81 26.49 -12.59
C THR A 50 -9.12 26.45 -11.23
N LYS A 51 -9.72 25.73 -10.29
CA LYS A 51 -9.21 25.54 -8.93
C LYS A 51 -9.04 24.05 -8.65
N VAL A 52 -8.31 23.73 -7.58
CA VAL A 52 -8.14 22.37 -7.09
C VAL A 52 -8.68 22.30 -5.67
N HIS A 53 -9.60 21.37 -5.42
CA HIS A 53 -10.04 20.95 -4.10
C HIS A 53 -9.21 19.75 -3.66
N PHE A 54 -8.76 19.75 -2.41
CA PHE A 54 -7.99 18.65 -1.86
C PHE A 54 -8.05 18.66 -0.33
N GLY A 55 -7.84 17.49 0.28
CA GLY A 55 -7.64 17.35 1.71
C GLY A 55 -6.18 17.07 2.05
N ILE A 56 -5.79 17.43 3.26
CA ILE A 56 -4.45 17.20 3.81
C ILE A 56 -4.57 16.55 5.19
N HIS A 57 -3.79 15.50 5.40
CA HIS A 57 -3.49 14.98 6.74
C HIS A 57 -2.18 15.61 7.23
N PRO A 58 -2.20 16.72 7.99
CA PRO A 58 -0.98 17.43 8.38
C PRO A 58 -0.11 16.60 9.33
N ILE A 59 -0.72 15.67 10.09
CA ILE A 59 -0.07 14.89 11.13
C ILE A 59 -0.03 13.41 10.71
N PRO A 60 1.13 12.84 10.36
CA PRO A 60 1.23 11.43 9.95
C PRO A 60 0.69 10.43 10.98
N GLN A 61 0.76 10.75 12.27
CA GLN A 61 0.31 9.90 13.37
C GLN A 61 -1.19 10.04 13.70
N ARG A 62 -1.84 11.10 13.21
CA ARG A 62 -3.24 11.47 13.49
C ARG A 62 -4.00 11.71 12.18
N PRO A 63 -4.28 10.64 11.39
CA PRO A 63 -4.95 10.76 10.10
C PRO A 63 -6.42 11.23 10.22
N GLU A 64 -6.99 11.24 11.42
CA GLU A 64 -8.33 11.80 11.68
C GLU A 64 -8.37 13.34 11.61
N VAL A 65 -7.20 13.99 11.67
CA VAL A 65 -7.06 15.44 11.49
C VAL A 65 -6.97 15.74 10.00
N GLU A 66 -7.99 16.42 9.49
CA GLU A 66 -8.13 16.74 8.07
C GLU A 66 -8.25 18.24 7.88
N VAL A 67 -7.47 18.78 6.94
CA VAL A 67 -7.60 20.17 6.49
C VAL A 67 -8.00 20.16 5.03
N TYR A 68 -9.19 20.69 4.73
CA TYR A 68 -9.68 20.84 3.37
C TYR A 68 -9.29 22.20 2.81
N CYS A 69 -8.66 22.14 1.65
CA CYS A 69 -8.06 23.27 1.01
C CYS A 69 -8.65 23.46 -0.39
N LYS A 70 -8.63 24.70 -0.83
CA LYS A 70 -8.97 25.12 -2.18
C LYS A 70 -7.89 26.08 -2.64
N ALA A 71 -7.30 25.83 -3.79
CA ALA A 71 -6.28 26.72 -4.35
C ALA A 71 -6.43 26.83 -5.87
N PRO A 72 -6.05 27.96 -6.49
CA PRO A 72 -5.97 28.08 -7.94
C PRO A 72 -5.05 27.02 -8.54
N LEU A 73 -5.46 26.40 -9.64
CA LEU A 73 -4.57 25.57 -10.44
C LEU A 73 -3.67 26.49 -11.26
N VAL A 74 -2.37 26.39 -11.07
CA VAL A 74 -1.38 27.19 -11.81
C VAL A 74 -0.82 26.41 -13.00
N ASP A 75 -0.60 25.11 -12.83
CA ASP A 75 0.03 24.27 -13.84
C ASP A 75 -0.25 22.77 -13.60
N GLU A 76 -0.02 21.94 -14.60
CA GLU A 76 0.00 20.48 -14.50
C GLU A 76 1.37 20.00 -14.96
N ARG A 77 2.17 19.42 -14.04
CA ARG A 77 3.56 19.06 -14.34
C ARG A 77 3.80 17.58 -14.12
N GLU A 78 4.47 16.97 -15.09
CA GLU A 78 5.01 15.62 -14.96
C GLU A 78 6.26 15.66 -14.07
N ILE A 79 6.22 14.95 -12.94
CA ILE A 79 7.29 14.92 -11.95
C ILE A 79 7.83 13.51 -11.83
N ILE A 80 9.14 13.36 -12.08
CA ILE A 80 9.86 12.11 -11.85
C ILE A 80 10.35 12.11 -10.41
N SER A 81 9.90 11.14 -9.62
CA SER A 81 10.37 11.01 -8.24
C SER A 81 11.72 10.27 -8.19
N SER A 82 12.40 10.32 -7.04
CA SER A 82 13.72 9.70 -6.84
C SER A 82 13.75 8.18 -7.06
N ASN A 83 12.59 7.52 -7.18
CA ASN A 83 12.47 6.10 -7.50
C ASN A 83 12.29 5.82 -9.01
N GLY A 84 12.37 6.85 -9.86
CA GLY A 84 12.21 6.75 -11.32
C GLY A 84 10.76 6.62 -11.81
N GLN A 85 9.76 6.79 -10.93
CA GLN A 85 8.35 6.84 -11.34
C GLN A 85 7.97 8.26 -11.72
N SER A 86 7.32 8.39 -12.87
CA SER A 86 6.73 9.63 -13.36
C SER A 86 5.28 9.76 -12.88
N GLU A 87 4.87 10.95 -12.46
CA GLU A 87 3.51 11.26 -12.00
C GLU A 87 3.12 12.66 -12.50
N LEU A 88 1.96 12.78 -13.15
CA LEU A 88 1.35 14.08 -13.46
C LEU A 88 0.75 14.67 -12.19
N ARG A 89 1.22 15.86 -11.78
CA ARG A 89 0.81 16.53 -10.55
C ARG A 89 0.23 17.91 -10.82
N TYR A 90 -0.84 18.24 -10.11
CA TYR A 90 -1.37 19.60 -10.05
C TYR A 90 -0.41 20.50 -9.27
N VAL A 91 -0.15 21.68 -9.82
CA VAL A 91 0.66 22.73 -9.21
C VAL A 91 -0.25 23.84 -8.72
N ILE A 92 -0.13 24.17 -7.45
CA ILE A 92 -0.81 25.30 -6.83
C ILE A 92 0.22 26.35 -6.40
N GLN A 93 -0.21 27.60 -6.29
CA GLN A 93 0.58 28.65 -5.65
C GLN A 93 -0.07 29.02 -4.32
N THR A 94 0.76 29.18 -3.29
CA THR A 94 0.32 29.67 -1.99
C THR A 94 1.43 30.42 -1.27
N VAL A 95 1.09 31.32 -0.35
CA VAL A 95 2.06 31.98 0.53
C VAL A 95 2.53 31.01 1.61
N ALA A 96 3.83 30.73 1.61
CA ALA A 96 4.50 29.99 2.68
C ALA A 96 5.19 30.94 3.66
N GLN A 97 5.05 30.63 4.94
CA GLN A 97 5.69 31.35 6.04
C GLN A 97 6.79 30.50 6.68
N PHE A 98 8.00 31.07 6.68
CA PHE A 98 9.24 30.55 7.24
C PHE A 98 9.62 31.42 8.44
N GLY A 99 9.24 31.00 9.65
CA GLY A 99 9.37 31.82 10.85
C GLY A 99 8.61 33.15 10.71
N LYS A 100 9.34 34.28 10.69
CA LYS A 100 8.77 35.63 10.52
C LYS A 100 8.68 36.10 9.05
N LYS A 101 9.29 35.38 8.10
CA LYS A 101 9.29 35.76 6.68
C LYS A 101 8.22 34.99 5.92
N LYS A 102 7.59 35.62 4.94
CA LYS A 102 6.55 34.99 4.09
C LYS A 102 6.74 35.37 2.63
N TRP A 103 6.49 34.43 1.72
CA TRP A 103 6.51 34.67 0.27
C TRP A 103 5.71 33.59 -0.49
N PRO A 104 5.23 33.89 -1.72
CA PRO A 104 4.57 32.89 -2.55
C PRO A 104 5.53 31.79 -3.00
N ILE A 105 5.06 30.54 -2.96
CA ILE A 105 5.76 29.38 -3.50
C ILE A 105 4.82 28.53 -4.35
N GLU A 106 5.37 27.87 -5.35
CA GLU A 106 4.69 26.80 -6.07
C GLU A 106 4.86 25.46 -5.35
N ILE A 107 3.78 24.68 -5.30
CA ILE A 107 3.73 23.39 -4.64
C ILE A 107 3.02 22.38 -5.56
N THR A 108 3.64 21.22 -5.74
CA THR A 108 3.00 20.07 -6.39
C THR A 108 2.18 19.26 -5.38
N LEU A 109 0.96 18.89 -5.74
CA LEU A 109 0.10 18.02 -4.93
C LEU A 109 0.36 16.56 -5.28
N THR A 110 0.62 15.72 -4.27
CA THR A 110 0.94 14.30 -4.47
C THR A 110 0.60 13.47 -3.24
N ASP A 111 0.31 12.18 -3.41
CA ASP A 111 0.04 11.30 -2.29
C ASP A 111 1.35 10.91 -1.57
N ARG A 112 1.57 11.56 -0.43
CA ARG A 112 2.68 11.29 0.49
C ARG A 112 2.22 10.64 1.79
N GLU A 113 1.05 9.98 1.81
CA GLU A 113 0.45 9.38 3.01
C GLU A 113 1.38 8.37 3.70
N THR A 114 2.28 7.75 2.95
CA THR A 114 3.27 6.79 3.45
C THR A 114 4.62 7.40 3.85
N MET A 115 4.82 8.70 3.61
CA MET A 115 6.08 9.39 3.88
C MET A 115 6.08 10.00 5.28
N ALA A 116 7.25 10.01 5.93
CA ALA A 116 7.46 10.62 7.24
C ALA A 116 7.19 12.15 7.27
N TYR A 117 7.35 12.80 6.11
CA TYR A 117 7.13 14.23 5.89
C TYR A 117 6.02 14.44 4.86
N ARG A 118 5.00 15.18 5.28
CA ARG A 118 3.87 15.58 4.44
C ARG A 118 4.24 16.70 3.48
N MET A 119 5.33 17.42 3.72
CA MET A 119 5.82 18.48 2.84
C MET A 119 7.32 18.35 2.55
N LEU A 120 7.71 18.72 1.34
CA LEU A 120 9.10 18.97 0.93
C LEU A 120 9.26 20.43 0.52
N ILE A 121 10.39 21.06 0.88
CA ILE A 121 10.77 22.39 0.40
C ILE A 121 11.81 22.24 -0.71
N GLY A 122 11.42 22.58 -1.94
CA GLY A 122 12.29 22.51 -3.12
C GLY A 122 13.08 23.80 -3.36
N ARG A 123 14.06 23.73 -4.28
CA ARG A 123 14.97 24.84 -4.62
C ARG A 123 14.27 26.14 -5.03
N SER A 124 13.15 26.06 -5.78
CA SER A 124 12.41 27.26 -6.21
C SER A 124 11.86 28.07 -5.04
N ALA A 125 11.45 27.41 -3.95
CA ALA A 125 11.00 28.09 -2.73
C ALA A 125 12.15 28.75 -1.96
N MET A 126 13.37 28.21 -2.07
CA MET A 126 14.56 28.66 -1.34
C MET A 126 15.35 29.77 -2.05
N LYS A 127 15.29 29.82 -3.38
CA LYS A 127 16.17 30.65 -4.23
C LYS A 127 16.22 32.11 -3.76
N GLY A 128 17.43 32.55 -3.38
CA GLY A 128 17.72 33.92 -2.95
C GLY A 128 17.14 34.32 -1.60
N LYS A 129 16.62 33.38 -0.81
CA LYS A 129 15.92 33.66 0.47
C LYS A 129 16.44 32.85 1.65
N LEU A 130 16.85 31.61 1.40
CA LEU A 130 17.19 30.63 2.43
C LEU A 130 18.64 30.12 2.31
N LEU A 131 19.28 29.87 3.45
CA LEU A 131 20.56 29.17 3.57
C LEU A 131 20.34 27.89 4.40
N VAL A 132 20.67 26.73 3.84
CA VAL A 132 20.43 25.44 4.50
C VAL A 132 21.65 25.02 5.32
N VAL A 133 21.44 24.72 6.60
CA VAL A 133 22.43 24.22 7.55
C VAL A 133 22.10 22.75 7.85
N PRO A 134 22.77 21.78 7.20
CA PRO A 134 22.36 20.37 7.25
C PRO A 134 22.42 19.73 8.64
N GLU A 135 23.23 20.28 9.56
CA GLU A 135 23.41 19.76 10.92
C GLU A 135 22.30 20.20 11.89
N LYS A 136 21.46 21.18 11.50
CA LYS A 136 20.43 21.76 12.37
C LYS A 136 19.02 21.32 11.93
N SER A 137 18.08 21.41 12.86
CA SER A 137 16.65 21.26 12.62
C SER A 137 15.88 22.30 13.43
N PHE A 138 14.72 22.72 12.93
CA PHE A 138 13.79 23.63 13.63
C PHE A 138 14.42 24.98 14.02
N THR A 139 15.32 25.52 13.19
CA THR A 139 15.98 26.80 13.48
C THR A 139 15.02 27.98 13.45
N LEU A 140 13.85 27.80 12.82
CA LEU A 140 12.79 28.80 12.75
C LEU A 140 11.85 28.79 13.98
N GLY A 141 12.12 27.91 14.95
CA GLY A 141 11.33 27.73 16.17
C GLY A 141 10.55 26.41 16.18
N ALA A 142 10.09 26.04 17.37
CA ALA A 142 9.26 24.86 17.57
C ALA A 142 7.78 25.23 17.45
N LEU A 143 7.13 24.82 16.36
CA LEU A 143 5.69 24.65 16.34
C LEU A 143 5.35 23.24 16.83
N SER A 144 4.12 23.05 17.30
CA SER A 144 3.61 21.76 17.75
C SER A 144 2.34 21.43 16.96
N HIS A 145 2.06 20.14 16.78
CA HIS A 145 0.79 19.67 16.22
C HIS A 145 -0.43 20.04 17.08
N SER A 146 -0.25 20.51 18.32
CA SER A 146 -1.35 20.95 19.18
C SER A 146 -2.19 22.09 18.59
N VAL A 147 -1.65 22.84 17.62
CA VAL A 147 -2.42 23.82 16.84
C VAL A 147 -3.58 23.22 16.05
N TYR A 148 -3.64 21.90 15.92
CA TYR A 148 -4.73 21.16 15.29
C TYR A 148 -5.67 20.47 16.29
N ASP A 149 -5.52 20.69 17.60
CA ASP A 149 -6.36 19.99 18.58
C ASP A 149 -7.83 20.38 18.47
N ASP A 150 -8.09 21.64 18.08
CA ASP A 150 -9.41 22.19 17.78
C ASP A 150 -9.82 22.05 16.31
N ALA A 151 -8.94 21.51 15.46
CA ALA A 151 -9.31 21.25 14.07
C ALA A 151 -10.49 20.27 14.05
N PRO A 152 -11.50 20.48 13.18
CA PRO A 152 -12.65 19.62 13.11
C PRO A 152 -12.20 18.18 12.89
N LYS A 153 -12.26 17.37 13.95
CA LYS A 153 -11.99 15.93 13.88
C LYS A 153 -13.15 15.33 13.11
N ARG A 154 -12.86 14.47 12.13
CA ARG A 154 -13.92 13.76 11.42
C ARG A 154 -14.76 12.99 12.46
N HIS A 155 -16.03 13.36 12.60
CA HIS A 155 -16.97 12.51 13.33
C HIS A 155 -16.98 11.13 12.67
N LYS A 156 -16.82 10.06 13.46
CA LYS A 156 -16.93 8.67 13.00
C LYS A 156 -18.24 8.49 12.25
N LYS A 157 -18.19 8.61 10.92
CA LYS A 157 -19.36 8.45 10.07
C LYS A 157 -19.60 6.94 9.95
N SER A 158 -20.82 6.48 10.22
CA SER A 158 -21.23 5.10 9.95
C SER A 158 -20.97 4.78 8.47
N LEU A 159 -20.03 3.89 8.17
CA LEU A 159 -19.75 3.43 6.82
C LEU A 159 -20.70 2.30 6.41
N LYS A 160 -21.04 2.23 5.12
CA LYS A 160 -21.56 1.02 4.47
C LYS A 160 -20.40 0.21 3.90
N ILE A 161 -20.08 -0.89 4.54
CA ILE A 161 -18.94 -1.75 4.21
C ILE A 161 -19.46 -3.00 3.51
N CYS A 162 -18.92 -3.32 2.34
CA CYS A 162 -19.15 -4.61 1.70
C CYS A 162 -17.91 -5.50 1.88
N ILE A 163 -18.10 -6.74 2.33
CA ILE A 163 -17.05 -7.75 2.36
C ILE A 163 -17.30 -8.73 1.22
N LEU A 164 -16.45 -8.70 0.19
CA LEU A 164 -16.52 -9.64 -0.93
C LEU A 164 -15.87 -10.96 -0.53
N SER A 165 -16.64 -12.05 -0.48
CA SER A 165 -16.10 -13.38 -0.16
C SER A 165 -16.97 -14.49 -0.71
N THR A 166 -16.35 -15.55 -1.22
CA THR A 166 -17.03 -16.79 -1.62
C THR A 166 -17.24 -17.76 -0.45
N ALA A 167 -16.50 -17.59 0.64
CA ALA A 167 -16.52 -18.52 1.77
C ALA A 167 -17.82 -18.38 2.57
N LYS A 168 -18.57 -19.46 2.73
CA LYS A 168 -19.79 -19.49 3.57
C LYS A 168 -19.45 -19.17 5.03
N HIS A 169 -18.43 -19.83 5.57
CA HIS A 169 -17.90 -19.59 6.92
C HIS A 169 -16.41 -19.27 6.85
N SER A 170 -15.99 -18.21 7.54
CA SER A 170 -14.59 -17.83 7.63
C SER A 170 -14.39 -16.90 8.82
N TYR A 171 -13.57 -17.34 9.78
CA TYR A 171 -13.24 -16.58 10.97
C TYR A 171 -12.84 -15.13 10.64
N THR A 172 -11.99 -14.91 9.63
CA THR A 172 -11.49 -13.57 9.32
C THR A 172 -12.59 -12.66 8.79
N LYS A 173 -13.47 -13.20 7.94
CA LYS A 173 -14.62 -12.48 7.39
C LYS A 173 -15.61 -12.11 8.51
N GLU A 174 -15.96 -13.08 9.34
CA GLU A 174 -16.89 -12.92 10.47
C GLU A 174 -16.34 -11.95 11.52
N ARG A 175 -15.04 -12.03 11.84
CA ARG A 175 -14.37 -11.07 12.73
C ARG A 175 -14.40 -9.65 12.19
N LEU A 176 -14.03 -9.45 10.92
CA LEU A 176 -14.05 -8.11 10.32
C LEU A 176 -15.47 -7.52 10.27
N ALA A 177 -16.48 -8.36 9.95
CA ALA A 177 -17.88 -7.95 9.96
C ALA A 177 -18.34 -7.55 11.37
N GLY A 178 -18.17 -8.44 12.36
CA GLY A 178 -18.63 -8.21 13.73
C GLY A 178 -17.94 -7.01 14.39
N VAL A 179 -16.64 -6.82 14.16
CA VAL A 179 -15.93 -5.64 14.65
C VAL A 179 -16.45 -4.37 13.99
N ALA A 180 -16.64 -4.36 12.67
CA ALA A 180 -17.22 -3.20 11.98
C ALA A 180 -18.63 -2.86 12.48
N GLU A 181 -19.48 -3.85 12.69
CA GLU A 181 -20.83 -3.68 13.25
C GLU A 181 -20.80 -3.13 14.68
N SER A 182 -19.95 -3.69 15.55
CA SER A 182 -19.76 -3.21 16.93
C SER A 182 -19.27 -1.75 17.00
N ARG A 183 -18.64 -1.27 15.93
CA ARG A 183 -18.16 0.10 15.78
C ARG A 183 -19.16 1.02 15.08
N GLY A 184 -20.40 0.55 14.87
CA GLY A 184 -21.50 1.34 14.32
C GLY A 184 -21.49 1.45 12.80
N HIS A 185 -20.86 0.52 12.08
CA HIS A 185 -20.93 0.46 10.62
C HIS A 185 -22.00 -0.53 10.15
N LYS A 186 -22.52 -0.33 8.94
CA LYS A 186 -23.41 -1.28 8.28
C LYS A 186 -22.58 -2.20 7.39
N VAL A 187 -22.65 -3.50 7.61
CA VAL A 187 -21.86 -4.48 6.86
C VAL A 187 -22.78 -5.35 6.01
N GLU A 188 -22.36 -5.61 4.77
CA GLU A 188 -22.98 -6.60 3.90
C GLU A 188 -21.91 -7.55 3.37
N VAL A 189 -22.14 -8.86 3.49
CA VAL A 189 -21.25 -9.88 2.94
C VAL A 189 -21.82 -10.36 1.61
N ILE A 190 -21.08 -10.13 0.52
CA ILE A 190 -21.52 -10.44 -0.83
C ILE A 190 -20.68 -11.57 -1.41
N ASN A 191 -21.34 -12.59 -1.95
CA ASN A 191 -20.66 -13.65 -2.68
C ASN A 191 -20.18 -13.13 -4.04
N THR A 192 -18.87 -12.98 -4.16
CA THR A 192 -18.20 -12.41 -5.34
C THR A 192 -18.57 -13.10 -6.64
N LEU A 193 -18.76 -14.43 -6.64
CA LEU A 193 -19.10 -15.19 -7.85
C LEU A 193 -20.56 -15.05 -8.28
N ARG A 194 -21.43 -14.49 -7.42
CA ARG A 194 -22.84 -14.24 -7.75
C ARG A 194 -23.10 -12.79 -8.16
N CYS A 195 -22.07 -11.95 -8.14
CA CYS A 195 -22.14 -10.62 -8.75
C CYS A 195 -22.10 -10.74 -10.27
N TYR A 196 -22.76 -9.83 -10.98
CA TYR A 196 -22.62 -9.63 -12.42
C TYR A 196 -22.78 -8.13 -12.70
N VAL A 197 -22.30 -7.65 -13.85
CA VAL A 197 -22.14 -6.20 -14.07
C VAL A 197 -22.81 -5.74 -15.36
N ASP A 198 -23.44 -4.58 -15.31
CA ASP A 198 -23.75 -3.77 -16.48
C ASP A 198 -22.58 -2.80 -16.69
N ILE A 199 -21.92 -2.89 -17.83
CA ILE A 199 -20.77 -2.05 -18.20
C ILE A 199 -21.13 -0.97 -19.22
N SER A 200 -22.43 -0.70 -19.41
CA SER A 200 -22.90 0.38 -20.27
C SER A 200 -22.33 1.73 -19.82
N SER A 201 -21.87 2.53 -20.78
CA SER A 201 -21.13 3.76 -20.53
C SER A 201 -21.91 4.81 -19.74
N ASN A 202 -23.25 4.81 -19.83
CA ASN A 202 -24.08 5.85 -19.21
C ASN A 202 -24.43 5.57 -17.75
N LYS A 203 -24.52 4.30 -17.33
CA LYS A 203 -24.90 3.93 -15.97
C LYS A 203 -24.39 2.53 -15.58
N PRO A 204 -23.06 2.37 -15.42
CA PRO A 204 -22.52 1.09 -14.99
C PRO A 204 -23.08 0.70 -13.61
N THR A 205 -23.47 -0.56 -13.44
CA THR A 205 -24.01 -1.10 -12.19
C THR A 205 -23.40 -2.46 -11.89
N ILE A 206 -23.43 -2.83 -10.60
CA ILE A 206 -23.13 -4.19 -10.15
C ILE A 206 -24.42 -4.76 -9.62
N HIS A 207 -24.79 -5.95 -10.09
CA HIS A 207 -25.99 -6.66 -9.71
C HIS A 207 -25.66 -7.85 -8.83
N TYR A 208 -26.60 -8.20 -7.96
CA TYR A 208 -26.57 -9.37 -7.09
C TYR A 208 -28.01 -9.82 -6.85
N GLN A 209 -28.29 -11.12 -7.00
CA GLN A 209 -29.62 -11.70 -6.79
C GLN A 209 -30.74 -10.97 -7.56
N GLY A 210 -30.51 -10.70 -8.86
CA GLY A 210 -31.52 -10.08 -9.72
C GLY A 210 -31.64 -8.55 -9.61
N LYS A 211 -30.92 -7.90 -8.69
CA LYS A 211 -31.10 -6.47 -8.39
C LYS A 211 -29.77 -5.71 -8.41
N PRO A 212 -29.76 -4.42 -8.80
CA PRO A 212 -28.58 -3.58 -8.67
C PRO A 212 -28.23 -3.38 -7.18
N LEU A 213 -26.95 -3.53 -6.85
CA LEU A 213 -26.43 -3.27 -5.52
C LEU A 213 -26.51 -1.79 -5.18
N LYS A 214 -26.83 -1.50 -3.91
CA LYS A 214 -26.74 -0.14 -3.39
C LYS A 214 -25.28 0.27 -3.26
N ARG A 215 -25.03 1.59 -3.26
CA ARG A 215 -23.68 2.14 -3.08
C ARG A 215 -23.12 1.80 -1.70
N PHE A 216 -21.90 1.26 -1.68
CA PHE A 216 -21.07 1.09 -0.50
C PHE A 216 -20.07 2.24 -0.39
N ASP A 217 -19.62 2.53 0.82
CA ASP A 217 -18.54 3.48 1.06
C ASP A 217 -17.18 2.82 0.89
N THR A 218 -17.08 1.53 1.25
CA THR A 218 -15.86 0.75 1.11
C THR A 218 -16.10 -0.74 0.88
N ILE A 219 -15.17 -1.37 0.17
CA ILE A 219 -15.08 -2.83 -0.02
C ILE A 219 -13.86 -3.39 0.73
N ILE A 220 -14.05 -4.49 1.46
CA ILE A 220 -12.99 -5.36 1.97
C ILE A 220 -12.97 -6.65 1.14
N PRO A 221 -12.18 -6.73 0.06
CA PRO A 221 -12.03 -7.95 -0.72
C PRO A 221 -11.35 -9.07 0.07
N ARG A 222 -12.05 -10.20 0.18
CA ARG A 222 -11.54 -11.50 0.67
C ARG A 222 -11.55 -12.52 -0.47
N ILE A 223 -10.92 -12.13 -1.59
CA ILE A 223 -10.86 -12.89 -2.85
C ILE A 223 -9.82 -14.03 -2.70
N SER A 224 -10.28 -15.28 -2.91
CA SER A 224 -9.41 -16.47 -2.91
C SER A 224 -8.59 -16.56 -4.20
N GLU A 225 -7.48 -17.30 -4.15
CA GLU A 225 -6.58 -17.46 -5.30
C GLU A 225 -7.29 -18.08 -6.52
N SER A 226 -8.18 -19.05 -6.31
CA SER A 226 -8.96 -19.71 -7.38
C SER A 226 -9.88 -18.81 -8.19
N ILE A 227 -10.29 -17.65 -7.65
CA ILE A 227 -11.24 -16.77 -8.32
C ILE A 227 -10.62 -15.40 -8.60
N THR A 228 -9.29 -15.31 -8.61
CA THR A 228 -8.56 -14.03 -8.74
C THR A 228 -9.05 -13.24 -9.95
N PHE A 229 -9.13 -13.86 -11.13
CA PHE A 229 -9.56 -13.18 -12.35
C PHE A 229 -10.93 -12.51 -12.20
N TYR A 230 -11.96 -13.30 -11.86
CA TYR A 230 -13.32 -12.79 -11.74
C TYR A 230 -13.49 -11.85 -10.54
N GLY A 231 -12.90 -12.21 -9.40
CA GLY A 231 -13.00 -11.42 -8.17
C GLY A 231 -12.36 -10.04 -8.32
N VAL A 232 -11.19 -9.96 -8.96
CA VAL A 232 -10.54 -8.68 -9.28
C VAL A 232 -11.37 -7.88 -10.28
N ALA A 233 -12.00 -8.52 -11.27
CA ALA A 233 -12.86 -7.83 -12.23
C ALA A 233 -14.08 -7.18 -11.56
N ILE A 234 -14.78 -7.90 -10.69
CA ILE A 234 -15.90 -7.36 -9.89
C ILE A 234 -15.41 -6.24 -8.97
N LEU A 235 -14.27 -6.43 -8.32
CA LEU A 235 -13.72 -5.41 -7.44
C LEU A 235 -13.37 -4.12 -8.19
N ARG A 236 -12.75 -4.26 -9.37
CA ARG A 236 -12.43 -3.11 -10.23
C ARG A 236 -13.68 -2.35 -10.65
N GLN A 237 -14.81 -3.03 -10.83
CA GLN A 237 -16.07 -2.35 -11.10
C GLN A 237 -16.53 -1.49 -9.91
N PHE A 238 -16.37 -1.96 -8.67
CA PHE A 238 -16.64 -1.12 -7.49
C PHE A 238 -15.73 0.12 -7.46
N GLU A 239 -14.46 -0.04 -7.81
CA GLU A 239 -13.49 1.06 -7.87
C GLU A 239 -13.86 2.08 -8.96
N THR A 240 -14.29 1.63 -10.14
CA THR A 240 -14.80 2.49 -11.23
C THR A 240 -16.00 3.33 -10.77
N LEU A 241 -16.86 2.76 -9.91
CA LEU A 241 -17.99 3.45 -9.28
C LEU A 241 -17.58 4.39 -8.13
N GLY A 242 -16.29 4.56 -7.88
CA GLY A 242 -15.73 5.46 -6.87
C GLY A 242 -15.72 4.89 -5.45
N VAL A 243 -15.96 3.59 -5.28
CA VAL A 243 -15.92 2.94 -3.95
C VAL A 243 -14.47 2.68 -3.53
N PHE A 244 -14.12 2.98 -2.28
CA PHE A 244 -12.78 2.72 -1.75
C PHE A 244 -12.57 1.23 -1.46
N SER A 245 -11.44 0.64 -1.87
CA SER A 245 -11.15 -0.77 -1.62
C SER A 245 -9.90 -1.00 -0.74
N LEU A 246 -9.99 -1.96 0.18
CA LEU A 246 -8.88 -2.43 1.04
C LEU A 246 -8.64 -3.95 0.84
N ASN A 247 -7.81 -4.39 -0.09
CA ASN A 247 -6.89 -3.68 -0.99
C ASN A 247 -7.50 -3.38 -2.38
N SER A 248 -6.82 -2.58 -3.20
CA SER A 248 -7.28 -2.33 -4.58
C SER A 248 -7.16 -3.56 -5.48
N SER A 249 -7.92 -3.59 -6.57
CA SER A 249 -7.89 -4.63 -7.61
C SER A 249 -6.48 -4.78 -8.20
N ALA A 250 -5.82 -3.68 -8.53
CA ALA A 250 -4.43 -3.68 -9.02
C ALA A 250 -3.45 -4.27 -7.99
N ALA A 251 -3.55 -3.88 -6.71
CA ALA A 251 -2.65 -4.37 -5.68
C ALA A 251 -2.83 -5.87 -5.40
N ILE A 252 -4.08 -6.36 -5.44
CA ILE A 252 -4.36 -7.80 -5.36
C ILE A 252 -3.73 -8.52 -6.55
N SER A 253 -3.91 -8.03 -7.78
CA SER A 253 -3.29 -8.62 -8.97
C SER A 253 -1.77 -8.67 -8.89
N HIS A 254 -1.13 -7.57 -8.47
CA HIS A 254 0.33 -7.51 -8.30
C HIS A 254 0.84 -8.57 -7.31
N SER A 255 0.11 -8.83 -6.23
CA SER A 255 0.47 -9.82 -5.22
C SER A 255 0.22 -11.26 -5.67
N ARG A 256 -0.71 -11.47 -6.61
CA ARG A 256 -1.12 -12.80 -7.10
C ARG A 256 -0.20 -13.30 -8.20
N ASP A 257 0.25 -12.41 -9.08
CA ASP A 257 1.28 -12.71 -10.05
C ASP A 257 2.65 -12.71 -9.38
N ARG A 258 3.20 -13.91 -9.10
CA ARG A 258 4.49 -14.02 -8.39
C ARG A 258 5.67 -13.49 -9.20
N LEU A 259 5.62 -13.56 -10.54
CA LEU A 259 6.69 -13.01 -11.37
C LEU A 259 6.67 -11.49 -11.29
N LEU A 260 5.51 -10.90 -11.52
CA LEU A 260 5.33 -9.45 -11.43
C LEU A 260 5.68 -8.95 -10.03
N ALA A 261 5.20 -9.62 -8.97
CA ALA A 261 5.55 -9.27 -7.59
C ALA A 261 7.07 -9.26 -7.41
N HIS A 262 7.75 -10.33 -7.82
CA HIS A 262 9.20 -10.46 -7.68
C HIS A 262 9.94 -9.38 -8.49
N GLN A 263 9.52 -9.08 -9.71
CA GLN A 263 10.10 -8.02 -10.53
C GLN A 263 9.92 -6.63 -9.90
N LEU A 264 8.73 -6.32 -9.38
CA LEU A 264 8.46 -5.04 -8.70
C LEU A 264 9.28 -4.90 -7.41
N LEU A 265 9.37 -5.95 -6.61
CA LEU A 265 10.14 -6.00 -5.38
C LEU A 265 11.64 -5.90 -5.65
N GLY A 266 12.15 -6.62 -6.65
CA GLY A 266 13.55 -6.59 -7.09
C GLY A 266 13.95 -5.20 -7.60
N ARG A 267 13.13 -4.59 -8.45
CA ARG A 267 13.32 -3.20 -8.91
C ARG A 267 13.35 -2.19 -7.76
N ALA A 268 12.61 -2.46 -6.68
CA ALA A 268 12.61 -1.63 -5.48
C ALA A 268 13.82 -1.88 -4.56
N GLY A 269 14.76 -2.76 -4.92
CA GLY A 269 15.91 -3.14 -4.10
C GLY A 269 15.48 -3.83 -2.81
N ILE A 270 14.54 -4.77 -2.90
CA ILE A 270 14.16 -5.65 -1.80
C ILE A 270 14.86 -6.99 -1.99
N THR A 271 15.66 -7.39 -1.00
CA THR A 271 16.37 -8.68 -1.01
C THR A 271 15.37 -9.83 -0.93
N MET A 272 15.51 -10.78 -1.85
CA MET A 272 14.74 -12.02 -1.97
C MET A 272 15.72 -13.15 -2.29
N PRO A 273 15.37 -14.43 -2.08
CA PRO A 273 16.24 -15.53 -2.46
C PRO A 273 16.44 -15.55 -3.97
N THR A 274 17.57 -16.10 -4.43
CA THR A 274 17.84 -16.22 -5.86
C THR A 274 16.73 -17.05 -6.51
N THR A 275 16.10 -16.51 -7.56
CA THR A 275 14.84 -17.04 -8.08
C THR A 275 14.89 -17.11 -9.60
N ALA A 276 14.61 -18.27 -10.17
CA ALA A 276 14.40 -18.50 -11.59
C ALA A 276 12.93 -18.78 -11.87
N PHE A 277 12.35 -18.09 -12.85
CA PHE A 277 10.99 -18.32 -13.33
C PHE A 277 11.03 -19.10 -14.63
N ALA A 278 10.19 -20.13 -14.75
CA ALA A 278 10.19 -21.00 -15.92
C ALA A 278 8.80 -21.55 -16.25
N HIS A 279 8.59 -21.86 -17.53
CA HIS A 279 7.40 -22.56 -18.04
C HIS A 279 7.83 -23.91 -18.63
N TYR A 280 8.67 -23.88 -19.67
CA TYR A 280 9.21 -25.07 -20.32
C TYR A 280 10.69 -24.85 -20.68
N PRO A 281 11.60 -24.82 -19.70
CA PRO A 281 13.02 -24.63 -20.00
C PRO A 281 13.51 -25.87 -20.74
N GLY A 282 14.23 -25.75 -21.85
CA GLY A 282 14.97 -26.89 -22.43
C GLY A 282 16.04 -27.38 -21.45
N ASP A 283 16.67 -26.43 -20.76
CA ASP A 283 17.90 -26.62 -19.98
C ASP A 283 17.67 -26.54 -18.46
N THR A 284 17.13 -27.61 -17.86
CA THR A 284 16.94 -27.68 -16.39
C THR A 284 18.23 -27.46 -15.61
N LYS A 285 19.36 -27.99 -16.11
CA LYS A 285 20.67 -27.88 -15.44
C LYS A 285 21.11 -26.44 -15.27
N ASP A 286 20.91 -25.61 -16.29
CA ASP A 286 21.25 -24.19 -16.22
C ASP A 286 20.37 -23.46 -15.21
N MET A 287 19.06 -23.75 -15.21
CA MET A 287 18.14 -23.18 -14.22
C MET A 287 18.52 -23.54 -12.77
N ILE A 288 18.92 -24.79 -12.51
CA ILE A 288 19.41 -25.22 -11.19
C ILE A 288 20.69 -24.45 -10.83
N LYS A 289 21.59 -24.23 -11.80
CA LYS A 289 22.82 -23.45 -11.59
C LYS A 289 22.53 -21.98 -11.27
N ILE A 290 21.56 -21.35 -11.94
CA ILE A 290 21.14 -19.96 -11.68
C ILE A 290 20.75 -19.77 -10.22
N VAL A 291 20.04 -20.73 -9.62
CA VAL A 291 19.58 -20.63 -8.23
C VAL A 291 20.60 -21.11 -7.18
N GLY A 292 21.84 -21.36 -7.61
CA GLY A 292 22.95 -21.75 -6.72
C GLY A 292 23.07 -23.25 -6.47
N GLY A 293 22.35 -24.09 -7.22
CA GLY A 293 22.38 -25.55 -7.07
C GLY A 293 21.31 -26.07 -6.10
N THR A 294 21.57 -27.26 -5.55
CA THR A 294 20.66 -27.93 -4.60
C THR A 294 21.19 -27.87 -3.17
N PRO A 295 20.31 -27.87 -2.14
CA PRO A 295 18.85 -27.95 -2.24
C PRO A 295 18.20 -26.68 -2.79
N LEU A 296 17.05 -26.84 -3.47
CA LEU A 296 16.25 -25.72 -3.97
C LEU A 296 14.75 -25.97 -3.76
N VAL A 297 13.98 -24.89 -3.71
CA VAL A 297 12.53 -24.91 -3.56
C VAL A 297 11.88 -24.67 -4.93
N ILE A 298 10.99 -25.57 -5.33
CA ILE A 298 10.20 -25.44 -6.56
C ILE A 298 8.76 -25.15 -6.18
N LYS A 299 8.17 -24.10 -6.75
CA LYS A 299 6.82 -23.63 -6.45
C LYS A 299 5.99 -23.55 -7.73
N LEU A 300 4.92 -24.33 -7.80
CA LEU A 300 3.89 -24.14 -8.82
C LEU A 300 3.19 -22.79 -8.64
N LEU A 301 2.91 -22.14 -9.77
CA LEU A 301 2.19 -20.87 -9.81
C LEU A 301 0.71 -21.06 -10.06
N ASP A 302 0.37 -22.10 -10.82
CA ASP A 302 -0.99 -22.54 -11.05
C ASP A 302 -1.41 -23.48 -9.92
N GLY A 303 -2.11 -22.96 -8.90
CA GLY A 303 -2.61 -23.75 -7.77
C GLY A 303 -2.68 -22.98 -6.45
N GLN A 304 -3.57 -23.42 -5.55
CA GLN A 304 -3.88 -22.82 -4.23
C GLN A 304 -2.75 -22.98 -3.19
N GLY A 305 -1.50 -22.79 -3.57
CA GLY A 305 -0.34 -23.04 -2.71
C GLY A 305 -0.03 -24.51 -2.45
N GLN A 306 -0.73 -25.44 -3.11
CA GLN A 306 -0.28 -26.83 -3.24
C GLN A 306 0.80 -26.89 -4.33
N GLY A 307 1.94 -27.53 -4.04
CA GLY A 307 3.06 -27.63 -4.99
C GLY A 307 4.28 -26.80 -4.63
N VAL A 308 4.55 -26.59 -3.34
CA VAL A 308 5.89 -26.20 -2.86
C VAL A 308 6.64 -27.49 -2.55
N VAL A 309 7.74 -27.74 -3.27
CA VAL A 309 8.55 -28.95 -3.14
C VAL A 309 9.98 -28.55 -2.81
N LEU A 310 10.56 -29.14 -1.76
CA LEU A 310 11.99 -29.06 -1.50
C LEU A 310 12.68 -30.19 -2.27
N ALA A 311 13.56 -29.82 -3.21
CA ALA A 311 14.38 -30.77 -3.94
C ALA A 311 15.80 -30.76 -3.36
N GLU A 312 16.14 -31.79 -2.58
CA GLU A 312 17.43 -31.87 -1.89
C GLU A 312 18.61 -32.22 -2.81
N THR A 313 18.32 -32.92 -3.91
CA THR A 313 19.33 -33.42 -4.86
C THR A 313 19.02 -32.95 -6.28
N HIS A 314 20.06 -32.88 -7.11
CA HIS A 314 19.93 -32.48 -8.51
C HIS A 314 18.93 -33.36 -9.28
N LYS A 315 18.99 -34.69 -9.06
CA LYS A 315 18.07 -35.65 -9.69
C LYS A 315 16.62 -35.41 -9.26
N ALA A 316 16.38 -35.12 -7.98
CA ALA A 316 15.04 -34.80 -7.49
C ALA A 316 14.50 -33.50 -8.11
N ALA A 317 15.34 -32.47 -8.22
CA ALA A 317 14.97 -31.22 -8.87
C ALA A 317 14.60 -31.44 -10.34
N GLU A 318 15.44 -32.17 -11.09
CA GLU A 318 15.18 -32.53 -12.49
C GLU A 318 13.86 -33.28 -12.66
N ALA A 319 13.59 -34.28 -11.82
CA ALA A 319 12.36 -35.07 -11.87
C ALA A 319 11.11 -34.20 -11.64
N VAL A 320 11.14 -33.31 -10.63
CA VAL A 320 10.01 -32.41 -10.32
C VAL A 320 9.79 -31.41 -11.46
N ILE A 321 10.86 -30.83 -12.00
CA ILE A 321 10.76 -29.88 -13.10
C ILE A 321 10.21 -30.57 -14.36
N GLN A 322 10.66 -31.78 -14.65
CA GLN A 322 10.15 -32.56 -15.78
C GLN A 322 8.67 -32.91 -15.61
N ALA A 323 8.23 -33.26 -14.40
CA ALA A 323 6.81 -33.46 -14.11
C ALA A 323 5.99 -32.18 -14.37
N PHE A 324 6.48 -31.02 -13.92
CA PHE A 324 5.79 -29.74 -14.13
C PHE A 324 5.76 -29.30 -15.60
N ARG A 325 6.80 -29.61 -16.37
CA ARG A 325 6.78 -29.44 -17.84
C ARG A 325 5.64 -30.25 -18.49
N GLY A 326 5.44 -31.49 -18.06
CA GLY A 326 4.36 -32.35 -18.56
C GLY A 326 2.97 -31.77 -18.28
N LEU A 327 2.83 -31.04 -17.17
CA LEU A 327 1.60 -30.33 -16.80
C LEU A 327 1.42 -28.99 -17.53
N ARG A 328 2.41 -28.53 -18.31
CA ARG A 328 2.45 -27.20 -18.95
C ARG A 328 2.19 -26.07 -17.95
N ALA A 329 2.66 -26.24 -16.71
CA ALA A 329 2.43 -25.29 -15.62
C ALA A 329 3.58 -24.29 -15.52
N ASN A 330 3.26 -23.04 -15.16
CA ASN A 330 4.29 -22.08 -14.78
C ASN A 330 4.80 -22.39 -13.37
N PHE A 331 6.11 -22.29 -13.16
CA PHE A 331 6.72 -22.54 -11.86
C PHE A 331 7.91 -21.61 -11.58
N ILE A 332 8.27 -21.53 -10.31
CA ILE A 332 9.46 -20.86 -9.83
C ILE A 332 10.40 -21.89 -9.19
N ALA A 333 11.67 -21.87 -9.57
CA ALA A 333 12.76 -22.49 -8.82
C ALA A 333 13.45 -21.40 -7.99
N GLN A 334 13.72 -21.67 -6.72
CA GLN A 334 14.23 -20.69 -5.78
C GLN A 334 15.27 -21.32 -4.86
N GLU A 335 16.32 -20.56 -4.56
CA GLU A 335 17.33 -20.91 -3.57
C GLU A 335 16.70 -21.34 -2.24
N TYR A 336 17.17 -22.47 -1.68
CA TYR A 336 16.79 -22.88 -0.33
C TYR A 336 17.70 -22.23 0.70
N VAL A 337 17.18 -21.23 1.42
CA VAL A 337 17.90 -20.50 2.46
C VAL A 337 17.97 -21.35 3.75
N LYS A 338 18.97 -22.23 3.83
CA LYS A 338 19.19 -23.16 4.95
C LYS A 338 19.28 -22.46 6.32
N GLU A 339 19.89 -21.28 6.36
CA GLU A 339 20.10 -20.52 7.60
C GLU A 339 18.80 -20.21 8.35
N SER A 340 17.67 -20.19 7.63
CA SER A 340 16.36 -19.97 8.24
C SER A 340 15.93 -21.07 9.21
N ASN A 341 16.56 -22.26 9.16
CA ASN A 341 16.21 -23.41 10.01
C ASN A 341 14.70 -23.71 10.00
N SER A 342 14.12 -23.74 8.79
CA SER A 342 12.69 -23.98 8.56
C SER A 342 11.76 -23.05 9.35
N LYS A 343 12.18 -21.78 9.52
CA LYS A 343 11.40 -20.75 10.20
C LYS A 343 11.25 -19.52 9.31
N ASP A 344 10.02 -19.00 9.24
CA ASP A 344 9.77 -17.68 8.67
C ASP A 344 9.13 -16.74 9.71
N ILE A 345 9.26 -15.45 9.47
CA ILE A 345 8.57 -14.42 10.22
C ILE A 345 7.43 -13.91 9.37
N ARG A 346 6.21 -13.98 9.88
CA ARG A 346 5.02 -13.36 9.29
C ARG A 346 4.69 -12.07 10.03
N CYS A 347 4.66 -10.97 9.30
CA CYS A 347 4.15 -9.69 9.75
C CYS A 347 2.79 -9.39 9.13
N ILE A 348 1.84 -8.90 9.93
CA ILE A 348 0.64 -8.25 9.41
C ILE A 348 0.93 -6.76 9.30
N VAL A 349 0.77 -6.23 8.10
CA VAL A 349 0.92 -4.81 7.81
C VAL A 349 -0.47 -4.21 7.58
N VAL A 350 -0.77 -3.12 8.28
CA VAL A 350 -1.96 -2.28 8.06
C VAL A 350 -1.48 -0.84 7.85
N GLY A 351 -1.77 -0.29 6.68
CA GLY A 351 -1.21 0.97 6.20
C GLY A 351 0.32 0.95 6.22
N ASN A 352 0.91 1.79 7.07
CA ASN A 352 2.37 1.93 7.22
C ASN A 352 2.89 1.34 8.54
N LYS A 353 2.15 0.42 9.15
CA LYS A 353 2.50 -0.17 10.45
C LYS A 353 2.48 -1.69 10.38
N VAL A 354 3.52 -2.32 10.95
CA VAL A 354 3.46 -3.73 11.33
C VAL A 354 2.68 -3.82 12.63
N VAL A 355 1.48 -4.40 12.57
CA VAL A 355 0.55 -4.45 13.71
C VAL A 355 0.68 -5.73 14.53
N ALA A 356 1.16 -6.81 13.92
CA ALA A 356 1.40 -8.08 14.59
C ALA A 356 2.53 -8.85 13.88
N SER A 357 3.28 -9.65 14.63
CA SER A 357 4.31 -10.52 14.07
C SER A 357 4.40 -11.84 14.82
N VAL A 358 4.52 -12.92 14.05
CA VAL A 358 4.71 -14.28 14.56
C VAL A 358 5.83 -14.96 13.78
N GLN A 359 6.60 -15.80 14.46
CA GLN A 359 7.48 -16.75 13.83
C GLN A 359 6.71 -18.04 13.61
N LYS A 360 6.79 -18.59 12.40
CA LYS A 360 6.31 -19.93 12.11
C LYS A 360 7.49 -20.88 12.07
N THR A 361 7.26 -22.11 12.51
CA THR A 361 8.20 -23.21 12.37
C THR A 361 7.54 -24.29 11.54
N TYR A 362 8.27 -24.77 10.54
CA TYR A 362 7.88 -25.81 9.61
C TYR A 362 8.67 -27.08 9.93
N SER A 363 8.15 -28.23 9.53
CA SER A 363 8.97 -29.44 9.52
C SER A 363 10.03 -29.33 8.44
N GLU A 364 11.11 -30.12 8.54
CA GLU A 364 12.15 -30.13 7.51
C GLU A 364 11.65 -30.67 6.17
N HIS A 365 10.59 -31.49 6.19
CA HIS A 365 10.05 -32.16 5.01
C HIS A 365 8.79 -31.50 4.42
N ASP A 366 8.08 -30.63 5.17
CA ASP A 366 6.92 -29.87 4.69
C ASP A 366 7.05 -28.36 4.99
N LEU A 367 7.47 -27.61 3.97
CA LEU A 367 7.58 -26.15 4.01
C LEU A 367 6.26 -25.43 3.65
N GLY A 368 5.19 -26.18 3.34
CA GLY A 368 3.88 -25.64 2.99
C GLY A 368 3.02 -25.31 4.20
N SER A 369 3.13 -26.12 5.27
CA SER A 369 2.27 -26.04 6.46
C SER A 369 3.09 -25.84 7.73
N ALA A 370 2.81 -24.75 8.46
CA ALA A 370 3.52 -24.48 9.72
C ALA A 370 2.96 -25.32 10.87
N GLU A 371 3.86 -25.96 11.62
CA GLU A 371 3.51 -26.77 12.80
C GLU A 371 3.33 -25.92 14.06
N LYS A 372 4.17 -24.88 14.22
CA LYS A 372 4.20 -24.04 15.43
C LYS A 372 4.18 -22.56 15.07
N LEU A 373 3.42 -21.78 15.83
CA LEU A 373 3.42 -20.33 15.78
C LEU A 373 3.86 -19.77 17.14
N LYS A 374 4.81 -18.84 17.12
CA LYS A 374 5.29 -18.14 18.33
C LYS A 374 5.27 -16.63 18.09
N VAL A 375 4.78 -15.86 19.06
CA VAL A 375 4.86 -14.40 19.00
C VAL A 375 6.32 -13.96 18.98
N VAL A 376 6.65 -13.01 18.11
CA VAL A 376 8.02 -12.52 17.97
C VAL A 376 8.04 -11.00 17.83
N LYS A 377 9.05 -10.36 18.43
CA LYS A 377 9.31 -8.93 18.23
C LYS A 377 10.19 -8.76 16.99
N THR A 378 9.75 -7.87 16.10
CA THR A 378 10.50 -7.53 14.88
C THR A 378 11.45 -6.36 15.11
N THR A 379 12.61 -6.41 14.47
CA THR A 379 13.59 -5.32 14.47
C THR A 379 13.13 -4.14 13.60
N LEU A 380 13.81 -3.00 13.69
CA LEU A 380 13.48 -1.84 12.84
C LEU A 380 13.72 -2.13 11.35
N VAL A 381 14.77 -2.91 11.03
CA VAL A 381 15.09 -3.31 9.65
C VAL A 381 13.99 -4.20 9.09
N GLU A 382 13.52 -5.18 9.87
CA GLU A 382 12.42 -6.08 9.50
C GLU A 382 11.11 -5.35 9.29
N LYS A 383 10.77 -4.40 10.18
CA LYS A 383 9.57 -3.57 10.02
C LYS A 383 9.64 -2.73 8.74
N LYS A 384 10.80 -2.11 8.47
CA LYS A 384 11.03 -1.33 7.25
C LYS A 384 10.88 -2.21 6.00
N LEU A 385 11.44 -3.44 6.01
CA LEU A 385 11.27 -4.41 4.93
C LEU A 385 9.78 -4.70 4.69
N ALA A 386 9.05 -5.08 5.75
CA ALA A 386 7.64 -5.47 5.63
C ALA A 386 6.77 -4.33 5.09
N ILE A 387 6.92 -3.12 5.64
CA ILE A 387 6.19 -1.93 5.18
C ILE A 387 6.57 -1.57 3.74
N LYS A 388 7.86 -1.61 3.40
CA LYS A 388 8.34 -1.32 2.03
C LYS A 388 7.77 -2.32 1.02
N ALA A 389 7.78 -3.62 1.33
CA ALA A 389 7.26 -4.67 0.46
C ALA A 389 5.76 -4.52 0.20
N ALA A 390 4.96 -4.33 1.26
CA ALA A 390 3.52 -4.10 1.12
C ALA A 390 3.24 -2.84 0.26
N ARG A 391 3.99 -1.76 0.49
CA ARG A 391 3.86 -0.51 -0.26
C ARG A 391 4.23 -0.65 -1.74
N VAL A 392 5.30 -1.37 -2.07
CA VAL A 392 5.73 -1.61 -3.47
C VAL A 392 4.63 -2.32 -4.26
N LEU A 393 3.91 -3.24 -3.63
CA LEU A 393 2.78 -3.93 -4.25
C LEU A 393 1.45 -3.17 -4.14
N GLY A 394 1.43 -2.00 -3.50
CA GLY A 394 0.23 -1.19 -3.28
C GLY A 394 -0.75 -1.75 -2.24
N LEU A 395 -0.30 -2.67 -1.38
CA LEU A 395 -1.11 -3.31 -0.37
C LEU A 395 -1.16 -2.49 0.93
N LYS A 396 -2.36 -2.14 1.36
CA LYS A 396 -2.67 -1.46 2.61
C LYS A 396 -3.01 -2.43 3.75
N PHE A 397 -3.39 -3.67 3.44
CA PHE A 397 -3.57 -4.74 4.41
C PHE A 397 -2.92 -6.02 3.87
N ALA A 398 -1.82 -6.46 4.46
CA ALA A 398 -1.01 -7.55 3.92
C ALA A 398 -0.44 -8.46 5.00
N ALA A 399 -0.18 -9.73 4.64
CA ALA A 399 0.80 -10.55 5.34
C ALA A 399 2.11 -10.56 4.57
N VAL A 400 3.20 -10.18 5.22
CA VAL A 400 4.55 -10.21 4.66
C VAL A 400 5.35 -11.31 5.37
N ASN A 401 5.90 -12.25 4.61
CA ASN A 401 6.71 -13.35 5.13
C ASN A 401 8.17 -13.18 4.71
N PHE A 402 9.11 -13.29 5.64
CA PHE A 402 10.54 -13.19 5.38
C PHE A 402 11.35 -14.14 6.28
N LEU A 403 12.57 -14.44 5.86
CA LEU A 403 13.55 -15.24 6.60
C LEU A 403 14.55 -14.31 7.28
N ARG A 404 15.10 -14.72 8.42
CA ARG A 404 16.23 -14.05 9.06
C ARG A 404 17.53 -14.73 8.62
N THR A 405 18.47 -13.96 8.10
CA THR A 405 19.84 -14.40 7.80
C THR A 405 20.84 -13.47 8.48
N LYS A 406 22.11 -13.86 8.53
CA LYS A 406 23.22 -13.02 9.02
C LYS A 406 23.33 -11.69 8.28
N GLU A 407 23.02 -11.68 6.99
CA GLU A 407 23.12 -10.49 6.13
C GLU A 407 21.88 -9.58 6.20
N GLY A 408 20.78 -10.07 6.78
CA GLY A 408 19.57 -9.31 7.00
C GLY A 408 18.30 -10.12 6.68
N PRO A 409 17.12 -9.49 6.73
CA PRO A 409 15.88 -10.18 6.41
C PRO A 409 15.70 -10.34 4.89
N ILE A 410 15.40 -11.56 4.45
CA ILE A 410 15.16 -11.92 3.05
C ILE A 410 13.67 -12.16 2.83
N LEU A 411 13.04 -11.40 1.93
CA LEU A 411 11.60 -11.49 1.67
C LEU A 411 11.24 -12.77 0.90
N ILE A 412 10.21 -13.50 1.36
CA ILE A 412 9.70 -14.72 0.70
C ILE A 412 8.46 -14.42 -0.13
N ASP A 413 7.46 -13.80 0.48
CA ASP A 413 6.12 -13.66 -0.09
C ASP A 413 5.32 -12.55 0.60
N VAL A 414 4.43 -11.92 -0.16
CA VAL A 414 3.49 -10.90 0.33
C VAL A 414 2.08 -11.26 -0.14
N LYS A 415 1.16 -11.49 0.80
CA LYS A 415 -0.23 -11.87 0.52
C LYS A 415 -1.21 -10.73 0.79
N ALA A 416 -2.05 -10.44 -0.21
CA ALA A 416 -3.07 -9.38 -0.15
C ALA A 416 -4.30 -9.68 0.72
N SER A 417 -4.57 -10.95 1.05
CA SER A 417 -5.75 -11.37 1.83
C SER A 417 -5.35 -12.21 3.03
N PRO A 418 -4.64 -11.66 4.02
CA PRO A 418 -4.13 -12.42 5.15
C PRO A 418 -5.27 -12.96 6.04
N GLY A 419 -5.12 -14.18 6.56
CA GLY A 419 -6.02 -14.74 7.56
C GLY A 419 -5.63 -14.29 8.97
N LEU A 420 -6.63 -14.00 9.81
CA LEU A 420 -6.42 -13.42 11.15
C LEU A 420 -6.45 -14.46 12.29
N ARG A 421 -7.15 -15.58 12.13
CA ARG A 421 -7.40 -16.55 13.22
C ARG A 421 -6.14 -16.95 13.98
N ALA A 422 -5.16 -17.51 13.27
CA ALA A 422 -3.96 -18.05 13.90
C ALA A 422 -3.12 -16.98 14.60
N ILE A 423 -3.04 -15.77 14.01
CA ILE A 423 -2.20 -14.70 14.56
C ILE A 423 -2.88 -13.96 15.71
N GLU A 424 -4.20 -13.73 15.67
CA GLU A 424 -4.94 -13.17 16.80
C GLU A 424 -4.93 -14.13 17.99
N LEU A 425 -5.14 -15.44 17.75
CA LEU A 425 -5.05 -16.44 18.82
C LEU A 425 -3.65 -16.49 19.45
N ALA A 426 -2.59 -16.41 18.64
CA ALA A 426 -1.22 -16.45 19.16
C ALA A 426 -0.82 -15.16 19.90
N THR A 427 -1.27 -14.00 19.42
CA THR A 427 -0.80 -12.68 19.94
C THR A 427 -1.74 -12.06 20.97
N GLY A 428 -3.00 -12.48 21.03
CA GLY A 428 -4.05 -11.81 21.82
C GLY A 428 -4.46 -10.42 21.30
N LEU A 429 -3.91 -9.98 20.16
CA LEU A 429 -4.18 -8.66 19.60
C LEU A 429 -5.48 -8.65 18.80
N ASP A 430 -6.23 -7.55 18.89
CA ASP A 430 -7.41 -7.32 18.06
C ASP A 430 -7.02 -6.66 16.73
N ILE A 431 -6.56 -7.48 15.79
CA ILE A 431 -6.08 -7.04 14.49
C ILE A 431 -7.25 -6.58 13.62
N ALA A 432 -8.41 -7.24 13.73
CA ALA A 432 -9.63 -6.81 13.05
C ALA A 432 -10.00 -5.36 13.40
N THR A 433 -9.94 -4.96 14.67
CA THR A 433 -10.16 -3.56 15.07
C THR A 433 -9.17 -2.61 14.42
N MET A 434 -7.88 -2.95 14.37
CA MET A 434 -6.88 -2.10 13.72
C MET A 434 -7.13 -1.95 12.21
N VAL A 435 -7.67 -2.98 11.54
CA VAL A 435 -8.07 -2.91 10.13
C VAL A 435 -9.29 -2.00 9.94
N ILE A 436 -10.30 -2.10 10.81
CA ILE A 436 -11.49 -1.24 10.73
C ILE A 436 -11.14 0.21 11.07
N GLU A 437 -10.27 0.47 12.05
CA GLU A 437 -9.74 1.82 12.35
C GLU A 437 -8.99 2.43 11.17
N TYR A 438 -8.21 1.60 10.47
CA TYR A 438 -7.59 2.03 9.23
C TYR A 438 -8.65 2.42 8.19
N LEU A 439 -9.72 1.63 8.02
CA LEU A 439 -10.83 1.98 7.13
C LEU A 439 -11.54 3.28 7.55
N GLU A 440 -11.81 3.49 8.84
CA GLU A 440 -12.45 4.72 9.34
C GLU A 440 -11.68 5.99 8.92
N GLY A 441 -10.34 5.95 8.98
CA GLY A 441 -9.48 7.07 8.58
C GLY A 441 -9.31 7.24 7.07
N HIS A 442 -9.45 6.18 6.28
CA HIS A 442 -9.02 6.19 4.86
C HIS A 442 -10.15 5.94 3.85
N ALA A 443 -11.26 5.32 4.27
CA ALA A 443 -12.42 5.10 3.43
C ALA A 443 -13.06 6.45 3.10
N ARG A 444 -12.83 6.88 1.86
CA ARG A 444 -13.45 8.04 1.24
C ARG A 444 -14.04 7.59 -0.09
N PRO A 445 -15.37 7.53 -0.23
CA PRO A 445 -15.98 7.32 -1.54
C PRO A 445 -15.58 8.51 -2.41
N ARG A 446 -14.90 8.25 -3.53
CA ARG A 446 -14.70 9.30 -4.54
C ARG A 446 -16.05 9.54 -5.23
N LEU A 447 -16.31 10.77 -5.65
CA LEU A 447 -17.34 10.97 -6.65
C LEU A 447 -16.93 10.14 -7.89
N PRO A 448 -17.85 9.38 -8.53
CA PRO A 448 -17.54 8.75 -9.79
C PRO A 448 -16.99 9.85 -10.69
N LYS A 449 -15.83 9.64 -11.34
CA LYS A 449 -15.40 10.58 -12.37
C LYS A 449 -16.57 10.68 -13.34
N ARG A 450 -17.21 11.85 -13.44
CA ARG A 450 -18.13 12.10 -14.55
C ARG A 450 -17.31 11.74 -15.78
N ILE A 451 -17.76 10.74 -16.53
CA ILE A 451 -17.30 10.57 -17.90
C ILE A 451 -17.61 11.92 -18.51
N ILE A 452 -16.55 12.67 -18.82
CA ILE A 452 -16.68 13.95 -19.50
C ILE A 452 -17.42 13.58 -20.78
N GLY A 453 -18.69 13.96 -20.84
CA GLY A 453 -19.45 13.89 -22.07
C GLY A 453 -18.64 14.70 -23.06
N TYR A 454 -18.14 14.05 -24.09
CA TYR A 454 -17.81 14.75 -25.31
C TYR A 454 -19.13 15.39 -25.77
N HIS A 455 -19.30 16.67 -25.48
CA HIS A 455 -20.18 17.50 -26.28
C HIS A 455 -19.51 17.56 -27.65
N ILE A 456 -20.09 16.81 -28.59
CA ILE A 456 -19.89 17.00 -30.03
C ILE A 456 -20.54 18.34 -30.39
#